data_AF-A0A081BPT7-F1
#
_entry.id   AF-A0A081BPT7-F1
#
_cell.length_a   1.000
_cell.length_b   1.000
_cell.length_c   1.000
_cell.angle_alpha   90.00
_cell.angle_beta   90.00
_cell.angle_gamma   90.00
#
_symmetry.space_group_name_H-M   'P 1'
#
loop_
_entity.id
_entity.type
_entity.pdbx_description
1 polymer ?
#
loop_
_entity_poly.entity_id
_entity_poly.type
_entity_poly.pdbx_seq_one_letter_code
_entity_poly.pdbx_strand_id
1 'polypeptide(L)' 'MPAKDKYHQHIKNALIKDGWTITHDPYMIDYEEITVYADLGAERLIAAERGVEKIVVEIKSFLKRSLVQDLKEALGQYEL' A
#
# COMPACT_ATOMS: atom_id res chain seq x y z
N MET A 1 9.01 8.34 -9.41
CA MET A 1 8.25 7.26 -8.74
C MET A 1 9.23 6.38 -7.98
N PRO A 2 8.92 6.00 -6.73
CA PRO A 2 9.75 5.08 -5.96
C PRO A 2 9.88 3.72 -6.64
N ALA A 3 10.98 3.02 -6.36
CA ALA A 3 11.18 1.66 -6.86
C ALA A 3 10.17 0.72 -6.19
N LYS A 4 9.52 -0.12 -6.99
CA LYS A 4 8.52 -1.08 -6.50
C LYS A 4 9.17 -2.19 -5.67
N ASP A 5 8.50 -2.61 -4.62
CA ASP A 5 8.89 -3.79 -3.86
C ASP A 5 8.84 -5.06 -4.75
N LYS A 6 9.71 -6.04 -4.46
CA LYS A 6 9.78 -7.31 -5.19
C LYS A 6 8.44 -8.04 -5.26
N TYR A 7 7.60 -7.90 -4.23
CA TYR A 7 6.30 -8.54 -4.14
C TYR A 7 5.15 -7.68 -4.67
N HIS A 8 5.41 -6.49 -5.22
CA HIS A 8 4.39 -5.55 -5.70
C HIS A 8 3.29 -6.23 -6.55
N GLN A 9 3.71 -6.93 -7.61
CA GLN A 9 2.76 -7.58 -8.51
C GLN A 9 2.02 -8.76 -7.85
N HIS A 10 2.66 -9.44 -6.91
CA HIS A 10 2.05 -10.57 -6.18
C HIS A 10 0.93 -10.06 -5.28
N ILE A 11 1.17 -8.99 -4.53
CA ILE A 11 0.17 -8.36 -3.65
C ILE A 11 -0.96 -7.72 -4.46
N LYS A 12 -0.63 -6.99 -5.53
CA LYS A 12 -1.64 -6.44 -6.45
C LYS A 12 -2.59 -7.52 -6.98
N ASN A 13 -2.03 -8.64 -7.44
CA ASN A 13 -2.82 -9.77 -7.93
C ASN A 13 -3.64 -10.43 -6.82
N ALA A 14 -3.12 -10.49 -5.58
CA ALA A 14 -3.84 -11.03 -4.43
C ALA A 14 -5.07 -10.16 -4.09
N LEU A 15 -4.90 -8.83 -4.05
CA LEU A 15 -5.99 -7.88 -3.82
C LEU A 15 -7.09 -8.02 -4.88
N ILE A 16 -6.72 -8.07 -6.17
CA ILE A 16 -7.68 -8.27 -7.26
C ILE A 16 -8.47 -9.57 -7.10
N LYS A 17 -7.78 -10.67 -6.73
CA LYS A 17 -8.43 -11.97 -6.50
C LYS A 17 -9.35 -11.98 -5.28
N ASP A 18 -9.08 -11.14 -4.29
CA ASP A 18 -9.93 -10.93 -3.11
C ASP A 18 -11.08 -9.92 -3.35
N GLY A 19 -11.27 -9.51 -4.60
CA GLY A 19 -12.38 -8.65 -5.02
C GLY A 19 -12.12 -7.15 -4.85
N TRP A 20 -10.87 -6.74 -4.60
CA TRP A 20 -10.50 -5.33 -4.58
C TRP A 20 -10.27 -4.80 -6.00
N THR A 21 -10.71 -3.57 -6.23
CA THR A 21 -10.38 -2.78 -7.42
C THR A 21 -9.21 -1.87 -7.10
N ILE A 22 -8.10 -2.02 -7.82
CA ILE A 22 -6.95 -1.13 -7.67
C ILE A 22 -7.29 0.22 -8.31
N THR A 23 -7.24 1.29 -7.51
CA THR A 23 -7.54 2.66 -7.96
C THR A 23 -6.27 3.42 -8.34
N HIS A 24 -5.15 3.15 -7.66
CA HIS A 24 -3.86 3.82 -7.89
C HIS A 24 -2.68 2.86 -7.68
N ASP A 25 -1.61 3.07 -8.43
CA ASP A 25 -0.36 2.29 -8.41
C ASP A 25 0.77 3.17 -9.02
N PRO A 26 1.44 4.04 -8.25
CA PRO A 26 1.32 4.28 -6.80
C PRO A 26 0.16 5.20 -6.41
N TYR A 27 -0.24 5.17 -5.13
CA TYR A 27 -1.17 6.12 -4.53
C TYR A 27 -0.42 7.36 -4.01
N MET A 28 -0.78 8.54 -4.50
CA MET A 28 -0.14 9.81 -4.13
C MET A 28 -0.91 10.47 -2.99
N ILE A 29 -0.17 10.93 -1.99
CA ILE A 29 -0.70 11.64 -0.82
C ILE A 29 0.01 13.00 -0.77
N ASP A 30 -0.75 14.06 -1.03
CA ASP A 30 -0.28 15.44 -0.90
C ASP A 30 -0.73 15.98 0.46
N TYR A 31 0.24 16.38 1.30
CA TYR A 31 0.00 16.99 2.60
C TYR A 31 0.91 18.21 2.78
N GLU A 32 0.29 19.40 2.86
CA GLU A 32 1.00 20.68 2.91
C GLU A 32 2.04 20.81 1.78
N GLU A 33 3.33 20.92 2.12
CA GLU A 33 4.44 21.03 1.17
C GLU A 33 5.14 19.68 0.89
N ILE A 34 4.56 18.57 1.38
CA ILE A 34 5.13 17.22 1.28
C ILE A 34 4.24 16.35 0.40
N THR A 35 4.84 15.70 -0.58
CA THR A 35 4.20 14.62 -1.35
C THR A 35 4.83 13.29 -0.97
N VAL A 36 4.02 12.37 -0.46
CA VAL A 36 4.42 10.98 -0.19
C VAL A 36 3.65 10.01 -1.09
N TYR A 37 4.21 8.82 -1.26
CA TYR A 37 3.66 7.79 -2.14
C TYR A 37 3.51 6.49 -1.36
N ALA A 38 2.32 5.89 -1.42
CA ALA A 38 2.10 4.51 -1.02
C ALA A 38 2.06 3.61 -2.26
N ASP A 39 2.39 2.33 -2.08
CA ASP A 39 2.48 1.39 -3.20
C ASP A 39 1.17 1.22 -3.98
N LEU A 40 0.02 1.12 -3.31
CA LEU A 40 -1.28 0.93 -3.95
C LEU A 40 -2.41 1.67 -3.22
N GLY A 41 -3.40 2.11 -4.00
CA GLY A 41 -4.73 2.44 -3.51
C GLY A 41 -5.73 1.41 -4.03
N ALA A 42 -6.65 0.94 -3.20
CA ALA A 42 -7.65 -0.03 -3.60
C ALA A 42 -9.00 0.19 -2.92
N GLU A 43 -10.08 -0.24 -3.56
CA GLU A 43 -11.43 -0.17 -3.01
C GLU A 43 -12.26 -1.41 -3.30
N ARG A 44 -13.28 -1.68 -2.46
CA ARG A 44 -14.23 -2.78 -2.66
C ARG A 44 -15.63 -2.39 -2.19
N LEU A 45 -16.66 -2.89 -2.88
CA LEU A 45 -18.05 -2.74 -2.44
C LEU A 45 -18.36 -3.66 -1.26
N ILE A 46 -19.06 -3.14 -0.26
CA ILE A 46 -19.55 -3.93 0.88
C ILE A 46 -21.01 -4.30 0.60
N ALA A 47 -21.34 -5.59 0.53
CA ALA A 47 -22.69 -6.07 0.28
C ALA A 47 -23.59 -5.91 1.53
N ALA A 48 -24.10 -4.70 1.69
CA ALA A 48 -25.17 -4.19 2.55
C ALA A 48 -25.24 -2.68 2.24
N GLU A 49 -26.19 -1.91 2.78
CA GLU A 49 -26.23 -0.45 2.60
C GLU A 49 -25.08 0.28 3.35
N ARG A 50 -23.82 -0.14 3.16
CA ARG A 50 -22.63 0.33 3.89
C ARG A 50 -21.58 1.01 2.99
N GLY A 51 -21.81 1.10 1.69
CA GLY A 51 -20.98 1.86 0.74
C GLY A 51 -19.70 1.14 0.28
N VAL A 52 -18.62 1.90 0.11
CA VAL A 52 -17.33 1.45 -0.45
C VAL A 52 -16.26 1.44 0.65
N GLU A 53 -15.55 0.33 0.78
CA GLU A 53 -14.34 0.22 1.60
C GLU A 53 -13.13 0.70 0.77
N LYS A 54 -12.30 1.58 1.34
CA LYS A 54 -11.08 2.09 0.69
C LYS A 54 -9.87 1.81 1.57
N ILE A 55 -8.79 1.34 0.96
CA ILE A 55 -7.51 1.09 1.63
C ILE A 55 -6.35 1.72 0.85
N VAL A 56 -5.33 2.11 1.61
CA VAL A 56 -3.99 2.43 1.11
C VAL A 56 -3.07 1.31 1.57
N VAL A 57 -2.25 0.79 0.67
CA VAL A 57 -1.39 -0.37 0.92
C VAL A 57 0.06 0.01 0.67
N GLU A 58 0.89 -0.27 1.67
CA GLU A 58 2.35 -0.22 1.59
C GLU A 58 2.90 -1.66 1.65
N ILE A 59 3.84 -1.98 0.75
CA ILE A 59 4.36 -3.34 0.53
C ILE A 59 5.81 -3.41 1.00
N LYS A 60 6.10 -4.36 1.89
CA LYS A 60 7.45 -4.60 2.42
C LYS A 60 7.84 -6.06 2.30
N SER A 61 8.93 -6.32 1.60
CA SER A 61 9.47 -7.67 1.40
C SER A 61 10.34 -8.20 2.54
N PHE A 62 10.81 -7.33 3.45
CA PHE A 62 11.65 -7.70 4.61
C PHE A 62 12.85 -8.58 4.24
N LEU A 63 13.60 -8.19 3.20
CA LEU A 63 14.70 -9.00 2.65
C LEU A 63 16.09 -8.61 3.18
N LYS A 64 16.23 -7.57 4.02
CA LYS A 64 17.55 -7.21 4.55
C LYS A 64 18.00 -8.22 5.59
N ARG A 65 19.31 -8.22 5.88
CA ARG A 65 19.92 -9.11 6.88
C ARG A 65 19.34 -8.92 8.29
N SER A 66 18.82 -7.73 8.60
CA SER A 66 18.24 -7.40 9.91
C SER A 66 16.75 -7.09 9.76
N LEU A 67 15.91 -8.03 10.18
CA LEU A 67 14.45 -7.86 10.21
C LEU A 67 14.03 -6.69 11.11
N VAL A 68 14.76 -6.49 12.21
CA VAL A 68 14.49 -5.38 13.15
C VAL A 68 14.72 -4.03 12.48
N GLN A 69 15.74 -3.92 11.63
CA GLN A 69 16.00 -2.69 10.90
C GLN A 69 14.94 -2.44 9.83
N ASP A 70 14.56 -3.48 9.07
CA ASP A 70 13.46 -3.38 8.10
C ASP A 70 12.14 -2.96 8.76
N LEU A 71 11.84 -3.47 9.96
CA LEU A 71 10.66 -3.08 10.72
C LEU A 71 10.70 -1.63 11.16
N LYS A 72 11.85 -1.14 11.66
CA LYS A 72 12.01 0.27 12.05
C LYS A 72 11.79 1.21 10.88
N GLU A 73 12.33 0.87 9.71
CA GLU A 73 12.15 1.67 8.50
C GLU A 73 10.70 1.65 8.01
N ALA A 74 10.04 0.49 8.04
CA ALA A 74 8.63 0.37 7.70
C ALA A 74 7.75 1.19 8.66
N LEU A 75 7.97 1.11 9.97
CA LEU A 75 7.20 1.86 10.96
C LEU A 75 7.37 3.37 10.79
N GLY A 76 8.60 3.84 10.55
CA GLY A 76 8.87 5.25 10.30
C GLY A 76 8.10 5.83 9.11
N GLN A 77 7.71 5.01 8.14
CA GLN A 77 6.89 5.44 7.00
C GLN A 77 5.39 5.58 7.33
N TYR A 78 4.93 4.99 8.44
CA TYR A 78 3.56 5.16 8.94
C TYR A 78 3.43 6.30 9.96
N GLU A 79 4.53 6.67 10.63
CA GLU A 79 4.57 7.76 11.61
C GLU A 79 4.88 9.14 11.00
N LEU A 80 5.19 9.20 9.69
CA LEU A 80 5.47 10.42 8.93
C LEU A 80 4.21 10.98 8.25
#